data_AF-A0A3D4PBT4-F1
#
_entry.id   AF-A0A3D4PBT4-F1
#
_cell.length_a   1.000
_cell.length_b   1.000
_cell.length_c   1.000
_cell.angle_alpha   90.00
_cell.angle_beta   90.00
_cell.angle_gamma   90.00
#
_symmetry.space_group_name_H-M   'P 1'
#
loop_
_entity.id
_entity.type
_entity.pdbx_description
1 polymer ?
#
loop_
_entity_poly.entity_id
_entity_poly.type
_entity_poly.pdbx_seq_one_letter_code
_entity_poly.pdbx_strand_id
1 'polypeptide(L)'
;MYGYLGLLIFTAPAILLMMWAQYRVKSTFAHGLRVPTRLSGAAAARHILDINGLQSIDVVETPGQLSDHYDPREKVVRLSQEVYRGHSASSVGIAAHEVGHAIQDAENYGPLVIRNAAVPAAQFGGTAFSILLIVGILLNSIQLILLV
;
A
#
# COMPACT_ATOMS: atom_id res chain seq x y z
N MET A 1 -15.70 -25.52 -23.67
CA MET A 1 -16.55 -24.33 -23.39
C MET A 1 -17.02 -24.26 -21.94
N TYR A 2 -17.54 -25.35 -21.33
CA TYR A 2 -18.01 -25.36 -19.93
C TYR A 2 -16.92 -25.13 -18.85
N GLY A 3 -15.66 -25.52 -19.09
CA GLY A 3 -14.57 -25.34 -18.11
C GLY A 3 -14.16 -23.87 -17.89
N TYR A 4 -14.13 -23.05 -18.95
CA TYR A 4 -13.74 -21.64 -18.87
C TYR A 4 -14.83 -20.78 -18.20
N LEU A 5 -16.11 -21.07 -18.47
CA LEU A 5 -17.23 -20.38 -17.83
C LEU A 5 -17.29 -20.69 -16.32
N GLY A 6 -17.03 -21.94 -15.93
CA GLY A 6 -16.93 -22.33 -14.52
C GLY A 6 -15.79 -21.63 -13.77
N LEU A 7 -14.62 -21.50 -14.40
CA LEU A 7 -13.47 -20.77 -13.84
C LEU A 7 -13.80 -19.28 -13.62
N LEU A 8 -14.46 -18.63 -14.58
CA LEU A 8 -14.85 -17.22 -14.46
C LEU A 8 -15.87 -17.01 -13.34
N ILE A 9 -16.88 -17.87 -13.22
CA ILE A 9 -17.88 -17.78 -12.14
C ILE A 9 -17.23 -18.00 -10.77
N PHE A 10 -16.29 -18.96 -10.67
CA PHE A 10 -15.58 -19.23 -9.41
C PHE A 10 -14.63 -18.09 -9.00
N THR A 11 -13.96 -17.46 -9.96
CA THR A 11 -13.00 -16.37 -9.69
C THR A 11 -13.67 -14.99 -9.59
N ALA A 12 -14.87 -14.82 -10.14
CA ALA A 12 -15.59 -13.54 -10.18
C ALA A 12 -15.76 -12.89 -8.80
N PRO A 13 -16.18 -13.59 -7.71
CA PRO A 13 -16.31 -12.97 -6.40
C PRO A 13 -15.02 -12.36 -5.88
N ALA A 14 -13.89 -13.04 -6.08
CA ALA A 14 -12.57 -12.55 -5.66
C ALA A 14 -12.15 -11.31 -6.46
N ILE A 15 -12.36 -11.32 -7.78
CA ILE A 15 -12.05 -10.19 -8.66
C ILE A 15 -12.94 -8.99 -8.31
N LEU A 16 -14.24 -9.20 -8.12
CA LEU A 16 -15.17 -8.14 -7.75
C LEU A 16 -14.82 -7.51 -6.40
N LEU A 17 -14.48 -8.34 -5.41
CA LEU A 17 -14.02 -7.86 -4.10
C LEU A 17 -12.73 -7.04 -4.22
N MET A 18 -11.75 -7.51 -4.99
CA MET A 18 -10.51 -6.79 -5.26
C MET A 18 -10.77 -5.43 -5.91
N MET A 19 -11.60 -5.38 -6.95
CA MET A 19 -11.96 -4.15 -7.64
C MET A 19 -12.67 -3.17 -6.70
N TRP A 20 -13.63 -3.67 -5.92
CA TRP A 20 -14.36 -2.85 -4.94
C TRP A 20 -13.42 -2.29 -3.87
N ALA A 21 -12.51 -3.10 -3.33
CA ALA A 21 -11.53 -2.65 -2.33
C ALA A 21 -10.63 -1.55 -2.89
N GLN A 22 -10.10 -1.73 -4.10
CA GLN A 22 -9.30 -0.72 -4.80
C GLN A 22 -10.09 0.58 -5.03
N TYR A 23 -11.35 0.46 -5.46
CA TYR A 23 -12.24 1.61 -5.63
C TYR A 23 -12.46 2.36 -4.30
N ARG A 24 -12.74 1.64 -3.22
CA ARG A 24 -12.97 2.23 -1.89
C ARG A 24 -11.76 3.00 -1.38
N VAL A 25 -10.56 2.42 -1.48
CA VAL A 25 -9.31 3.10 -1.06
C VAL A 25 -9.13 4.41 -1.84
N LYS A 26 -9.22 4.35 -3.17
CA LYS A 26 -9.07 5.54 -4.03
C LYS A 26 -10.14 6.60 -3.75
N SER A 27 -11.39 6.17 -3.57
CA SER A 27 -12.53 7.05 -3.31
C SER A 27 -12.40 7.74 -1.94
N THR A 28 -12.05 7.00 -0.89
CA THR A 28 -11.85 7.55 0.45
C THR A 28 -10.66 8.50 0.49
N PHE A 29 -9.54 8.16 -0.16
CA PHE A 29 -8.39 9.05 -0.26
C PHE A 29 -8.75 10.37 -0.96
N ALA A 30 -9.41 10.30 -2.12
CA ALA A 30 -9.84 11.48 -2.87
C ALA A 30 -10.87 12.32 -2.11
N HIS A 31 -11.74 11.69 -1.32
CA HIS A 31 -12.67 12.39 -0.45
C HIS A 31 -11.94 13.10 0.70
N GLY A 32 -11.00 12.42 1.36
CA GLY A 32 -10.24 12.97 2.48
C GLY A 32 -9.32 14.14 2.10
N LEU A 33 -8.85 14.19 0.85
CA LEU A 33 -8.13 15.35 0.31
C LEU A 33 -8.97 16.63 0.29
N ARG A 34 -10.30 16.51 0.22
CA ARG A 34 -11.25 17.64 0.21
C ARG A 34 -11.67 18.08 1.61
N VAL A 35 -11.34 17.31 2.64
CA VAL A 35 -11.68 17.62 4.03
C VAL A 35 -10.51 18.42 4.63
N PRO A 36 -10.66 19.75 4.84
CA PRO A 36 -9.57 20.59 5.29
C PRO A 36 -9.21 20.31 6.75
N THR A 37 -7.95 20.52 7.09
CA THR A 37 -7.44 20.41 8.46
C THR A 37 -6.61 21.63 8.82
N ARG A 38 -6.41 21.88 10.12
CA ARG A 38 -5.61 23.01 10.61
C ARG A 38 -4.10 22.75 10.54
N LEU A 39 -3.70 21.48 10.57
CA LEU A 39 -2.31 21.05 10.52
C LEU A 39 -1.99 20.56 9.11
N SER A 40 -0.77 20.83 8.64
CA SER A 40 -0.24 20.09 7.50
C SER A 40 0.09 18.65 7.89
N GLY A 41 0.28 17.76 6.91
CA GLY A 41 0.80 16.42 7.16
C GLY A 41 2.14 16.46 7.91
N ALA A 42 3.07 17.35 7.53
CA ALA A 42 4.34 17.51 8.24
C ALA A 42 4.17 17.96 9.70
N ALA A 43 3.28 18.92 9.95
CA ALA A 43 3.00 19.40 11.31
C ALA A 43 2.34 18.32 12.17
N ALA A 44 1.42 17.54 11.58
CA ALA A 44 0.81 16.39 12.25
C ALA A 44 1.86 15.31 12.58
N ALA A 45 2.73 14.95 11.62
CA ALA A 45 3.79 13.98 11.86
C ALA A 45 4.72 14.41 12.99
N ARG A 46 5.21 15.66 12.94
CA ARG A 46 6.07 16.23 13.98
C ARG A 46 5.38 16.19 15.35
N HIS A 47 4.12 16.64 15.42
CA HIS A 47 3.35 16.64 16.66
C HIS A 47 3.20 15.23 17.25
N ILE A 48 2.86 14.23 16.43
CA ILE A 48 2.68 12.84 16.89
C ILE A 48 4.02 12.26 17.37
N LEU A 49 5.12 12.50 16.65
CA LEU A 49 6.44 12.04 17.08
C LEU A 49 6.85 12.68 18.42
N ASP A 50 6.60 13.97 18.61
CA ASP A 50 6.98 14.70 19.83
C ASP A 50 6.27 14.18 21.07
N ILE A 51 4.96 13.92 20.98
CA ILE A 51 4.19 13.37 22.11
C ILE A 51 4.59 11.93 22.44
N ASN A 52 5.23 11.21 21.52
CA ASN A 52 5.75 9.86 21.71
C ASN A 52 7.25 9.84 22.07
N GLY A 53 7.88 11.00 22.31
CA GLY A 53 9.30 11.07 22.70
C GLY A 53 10.28 10.77 21.55
N LEU A 54 9.85 10.93 20.30
CA LEU A 54 10.63 10.65 19.09
C LEU A 54 11.10 11.95 18.42
N GLN A 55 11.62 12.90 19.20
CA GLN A 55 12.08 14.20 18.69
C GLN A 55 13.29 14.08 17.75
N SER A 56 14.06 13.00 17.87
CA SER A 56 15.24 12.74 17.03
C SER A 56 14.91 12.23 15.62
N ILE A 57 13.67 11.82 15.36
CA ILE A 57 13.24 11.37 14.03
C ILE A 57 12.86 12.58 13.20
N ASP A 58 13.56 12.82 12.10
CA ASP A 58 13.26 13.94 11.21
C ASP A 58 12.03 13.68 10.34
N VAL A 59 11.32 14.76 10.00
CA VAL A 59 10.22 14.75 9.02
C VAL A 59 10.66 15.56 7.81
N VAL A 60 10.77 14.92 6.66
CA VAL A 60 11.30 15.55 5.44
C VAL A 60 10.39 15.35 4.24
N GLU A 61 10.48 16.29 3.29
CA GLU A 61 9.77 16.21 2.02
C GLU A 61 10.56 15.31 1.04
N THR A 62 9.87 14.41 0.35
CA THR A 62 10.44 13.57 -0.73
C THR A 62 9.72 13.83 -2.06
N PRO A 63 10.43 13.83 -3.19
CA PRO A 63 9.79 13.91 -4.51
C PRO A 63 8.95 12.66 -4.79
N GLY A 64 7.89 12.85 -5.58
CA GLY A 64 6.96 11.79 -5.98
C GLY A 64 5.54 11.99 -5.45
N GLN A 65 4.63 11.12 -5.88
CA GLN A 65 3.28 10.99 -5.34
C GLN A 65 3.16 9.64 -4.65
N LEU A 66 2.50 9.59 -3.49
CA LEU A 66 2.33 8.37 -2.69
C LEU A 66 3.67 7.66 -2.39
N SER A 67 4.73 8.45 -2.26
CA SER A 67 6.08 8.00 -1.92
C SER A 67 6.36 8.13 -0.42
N ASP A 68 5.31 8.34 0.38
CA ASP A 68 5.35 8.48 1.82
C ASP A 68 5.83 7.17 2.46
N HIS A 69 6.85 7.24 3.30
CA HIS A 69 7.36 6.10 4.05
C HIS A 69 8.21 6.54 5.25
N TYR A 70 8.22 5.72 6.29
CA TYR A 70 9.25 5.74 7.31
C TYR A 70 10.46 4.88 6.91
N ASP A 71 11.67 5.41 7.07
CA ASP A 71 12.93 4.69 6.91
C ASP A 71 13.51 4.30 8.29
N PRO A 72 13.48 3.01 8.69
CA PRO A 72 14.00 2.57 9.98
C PRO A 72 15.52 2.57 10.08
N ARG A 73 16.25 2.68 8.95
CA ARG A 73 17.73 2.71 8.95
C ARG A 73 18.22 4.11 9.25
N GLU A 74 17.67 5.09 8.54
CA GLU A 74 18.02 6.51 8.71
C GLU A 74 17.21 7.17 9.84
N LYS A 75 16.16 6.51 10.35
CA LYS A 75 15.23 7.04 11.36
C LYS A 75 14.60 8.36 10.92
N VAL A 76 14.02 8.37 9.70
CA VAL A 76 13.40 9.56 9.08
C VAL A 76 12.02 9.21 8.54
N VAL A 77 11.04 10.10 8.76
CA VAL A 77 9.74 10.06 8.10
C VAL A 77 9.80 10.91 6.82
N ARG A 78 9.61 10.28 5.67
CA ARG A 78 9.58 10.94 4.37
C ARG A 78 8.14 11.07 3.91
N LEU A 79 7.70 12.29 3.63
CA LEU A 79 6.36 12.55 3.11
C LEU A 79 6.45 13.14 1.71
N SER A 80 5.58 12.68 0.82
CA SER A 80 5.42 13.24 -0.52
C SER A 80 5.02 14.72 -0.43
N GLN A 81 5.34 15.51 -1.45
CA GLN A 81 5.06 16.95 -1.44
C GLN A 81 3.58 17.29 -1.15
N GLU A 82 2.65 16.50 -1.70
CA GLU A 82 1.20 16.63 -1.47
C GLU A 82 0.81 16.40 -0.01
N VAL A 83 1.46 15.44 0.67
CA VAL A 83 1.18 15.11 2.06
C VAL A 83 1.91 16.05 3.01
N TYR A 84 3.20 16.29 2.78
CA TYR A 84 4.05 17.14 3.61
C TYR A 84 3.45 18.54 3.77
N ARG A 85 3.03 19.16 2.66
CA ARG A 85 2.46 20.52 2.62
C ARG A 85 0.94 20.54 2.67
N GLY A 86 0.27 19.40 2.45
CA GLY A 86 -1.17 19.32 2.37
C GLY A 86 -1.87 19.50 3.71
N HIS A 87 -2.93 20.29 3.71
CA HIS A 87 -3.77 20.58 4.88
C HIS A 87 -5.11 19.87 4.75
N SER A 88 -5.07 18.53 4.63
CA SER A 88 -6.26 17.70 4.42
C SER A 88 -6.29 16.51 5.37
N ALA A 89 -7.47 15.94 5.59
CA ALA A 89 -7.62 14.74 6.42
C ALA A 89 -6.79 13.56 5.87
N SER A 90 -6.69 13.43 4.54
CA SER A 90 -5.82 12.42 3.91
C SER A 90 -4.33 12.69 4.18
N SER A 91 -3.88 13.95 4.09
CA SER A 91 -2.49 14.32 4.38
C SER A 91 -2.12 14.02 5.84
N VAL A 92 -2.98 14.41 6.79
CA VAL A 92 -2.79 14.10 8.21
C VAL A 92 -2.85 12.60 8.47
N GLY A 93 -3.77 11.88 7.83
CA GLY A 93 -3.92 10.43 7.98
C GLY A 93 -2.71 9.63 7.48
N ILE A 94 -2.15 10.01 6.32
CA ILE A 94 -0.92 9.37 5.79
C ILE A 94 0.27 9.69 6.68
N ALA A 95 0.44 10.96 7.08
CA ALA A 95 1.50 11.35 7.99
C ALA A 95 1.45 10.56 9.33
N ALA A 96 0.25 10.40 9.90
CA ALA A 96 0.04 9.60 11.10
C ALA A 96 0.33 8.10 10.88
N HIS A 97 0.00 7.54 9.71
CA HIS A 97 0.32 6.16 9.36
C HIS A 97 1.84 5.92 9.34
N GLU A 98 2.61 6.81 8.71
CA GLU A 98 4.07 6.67 8.63
C GLU A 98 4.73 6.86 9.99
N VAL A 99 4.27 7.81 10.79
CA VAL A 99 4.72 7.95 12.18
C VAL A 99 4.36 6.71 13.00
N GLY A 100 3.26 6.03 12.70
CA GLY A 100 2.91 4.75 13.30
C GLY A 100 4.00 3.68 13.11
N HIS A 101 4.63 3.62 11.92
CA HIS A 101 5.77 2.72 11.70
C HIS A 101 7.00 3.15 12.52
N ALA A 102 7.23 4.45 12.66
CA ALA A 102 8.32 4.97 13.50
C ALA A 102 8.14 4.62 14.98
N ILE A 103 6.90 4.71 15.50
CA ILE A 103 6.57 4.31 16.87
C ILE A 103 6.75 2.80 17.05
N GLN A 104 6.23 1.99 16.12
CA GLN A 104 6.38 0.53 16.17
C GLN A 104 7.85 0.08 16.14
N ASP A 105 8.68 0.75 15.35
CA ASP A 105 10.12 0.52 15.29
C ASP A 105 10.80 0.91 16.62
N ALA A 106 10.44 2.04 17.22
CA ALA A 106 10.96 2.44 18.55
C ALA A 106 10.56 1.46 19.66
N GLU A 107 9.37 0.86 19.59
CA GLU A 107 8.89 -0.13 20.56
C GLU A 107 9.39 -1.57 20.29
N ASN A 108 10.15 -1.80 19.21
CA ASN A 108 10.52 -3.15 18.75
C ASN A 108 9.29 -4.07 18.58
N TYR A 109 8.23 -3.54 17.96
CA TYR A 109 6.93 -4.22 17.88
C TYR A 109 7.00 -5.54 17.08
N GLY A 110 7.05 -6.66 17.79
CA GLY A 110 7.23 -8.00 17.22
C GLY A 110 6.28 -8.40 16.08
N PRO A 111 4.98 -8.06 16.11
CA PRO A 111 4.07 -8.34 14.99
C PRO A 111 4.46 -7.67 13.67
N LEU A 112 5.15 -6.51 13.71
CA LEU A 112 5.66 -5.85 12.52
C LEU A 112 6.73 -6.70 11.82
N VAL A 113 7.58 -7.40 12.59
CA VAL A 113 8.60 -8.31 12.06
C VAL A 113 7.95 -9.47 11.30
N ILE A 114 6.90 -10.06 11.89
CA ILE A 114 6.14 -11.14 11.25
C ILE A 114 5.48 -10.66 9.95
N ARG A 115 4.83 -9.49 9.99
CA ARG A 115 4.24 -8.85 8.80
C ARG A 115 5.29 -8.64 7.71
N ASN A 116 6.43 -8.03 8.06
CA ASN A 116 7.48 -7.70 7.10
C ASN A 116 8.10 -8.95 6.45
N ALA A 117 8.19 -10.06 7.18
CA ALA A 117 8.59 -11.35 6.62
C ALA A 117 7.53 -11.96 5.68
N ALA A 118 6.24 -11.74 5.97
CA ALA A 118 5.14 -12.30 5.19
C ALA A 118 4.83 -11.54 3.89
N VAL A 119 5.04 -10.22 3.83
CA VAL A 119 4.71 -9.38 2.67
C VAL A 119 5.39 -9.85 1.36
N PRO A 120 6.71 -10.15 1.32
CA PRO A 120 7.35 -10.63 0.10
C PRO A 120 6.77 -11.97 -0.37
N ALA A 121 6.48 -12.89 0.56
CA ALA A 121 5.86 -14.17 0.25
C ALA A 121 4.44 -14.00 -0.31
N ALA A 122 3.65 -13.07 0.25
CA ALA A 122 2.32 -12.74 -0.25
C ALA A 122 2.37 -12.10 -1.65
N GLN A 123 3.34 -11.23 -1.93
CA GLN A 123 3.53 -10.61 -3.24
C GLN A 123 3.97 -11.61 -4.31
N PHE A 124 4.79 -12.60 -3.95
CA PHE A 124 5.20 -13.68 -4.86
C PHE A 124 4.00 -14.42 -5.45
N GLY A 125 2.95 -14.66 -4.65
CA GLY A 125 1.74 -15.35 -5.10
C GLY A 125 1.06 -14.67 -6.30
N GLY A 126 0.97 -13.34 -6.30
CA GLY A 126 0.35 -12.59 -7.40
C GLY A 126 1.17 -12.65 -8.70
N THR A 127 2.49 -12.48 -8.59
CA THR A 127 3.41 -12.58 -9.74
C THR A 127 3.47 -14.00 -10.28
N ALA A 128 3.59 -15.01 -9.41
CA ALA A 128 3.60 -16.41 -9.78
C ALA A 128 2.29 -16.82 -10.45
N PHE A 129 1.14 -16.42 -9.90
CA PHE A 129 -0.17 -16.65 -10.53
C PHE A 129 -0.24 -16.05 -11.94
N SER A 130 0.22 -14.80 -12.10
CA SER A 130 0.22 -14.13 -13.42
C SER A 130 1.10 -14.85 -14.44
N ILE A 131 2.30 -15.28 -14.03
CA ILE A 131 3.21 -16.08 -14.87
C ILE A 131 2.57 -17.43 -15.22
N LEU A 132 2.04 -18.15 -14.24
CA LEU A 132 1.40 -19.45 -14.45
C LEU A 132 0.16 -19.34 -15.35
N LEU A 133 -0.61 -18.26 -15.23
CA LEU A 133 -1.75 -17.99 -16.10
C LEU A 133 -1.31 -17.75 -17.55
N ILE A 134 -0.29 -16.91 -17.77
CA ILE A 134 0.28 -16.66 -19.11
C ILE A 134 0.85 -17.95 -19.71
N VAL A 135 1.65 -18.70 -18.95
CA VAL A 135 2.23 -19.98 -19.39
C VAL A 135 1.13 -20.99 -19.71
N GLY A 136 0.10 -21.08 -18.87
CA GLY A 136 -1.05 -21.94 -19.10
C GLY A 136 -1.79 -21.61 -20.40
N ILE A 137 -2.01 -20.32 -20.68
CA ILE A 137 -2.60 -19.86 -21.95
C ILE A 137 -1.71 -20.25 -23.14
N LEU A 138 -0.41 -20.01 -23.07
CA LEU A 138 0.53 -20.33 -24.15
C LEU A 138 0.63 -21.84 -24.43
N LEU A 139 0.72 -22.67 -23.39
CA LEU A 139 0.75 -24.13 -23.53
C LEU A 139 -0.55 -24.68 -24.12
N ASN A 140 -1.71 -24.11 -23.75
CA ASN A 140 -2.99 -24.47 -24.36
C ASN A 140 -3.06 -24.04 -25.85
N SER A 141 -2.46 -22.91 -26.20
CA SER A 141 -2.36 -22.41 -27.58
C SER A 141 -1.51 -23.31 -28.47
N ILE A 142 -0.43 -23.89 -27.94
CA ILE A 142 0.45 -24.83 -28.66
C ILE A 142 -0.29 -26.13 -29.02
N GLN A 143 -1.15 -26.64 -28.12
CA GLN A 143 -1.96 -27.84 -28.40
C GLN A 143 -2.98 -27.62 -29.53
N LEU A 144 -3.50 -26.40 -29.68
CA LEU A 144 -4.40 -26.03 -30.80
C LEU A 144 -3.65 -25.96 -32.14
N ILE A 145 -2.39 -25.53 -32.14
CA ILE A 145 -1.55 -25.47 -33.34
C ILE A 145 -1.14 -26.87 -33.82
N LEU A 146 -0.91 -27.81 -32.90
CA LEU A 146 -0.53 -29.20 -33.24
C LEU A 146 -1.70 -30.07 -33.76
N LEU A 147 -2.93 -29.57 -33.68
CA LEU A 147 -4.15 -30.24 -34.17
C LEU A 147 -4.56 -29.82 -35.59
N VAL A 148 -3.83 -28.89 -36.22
CA VAL A 148 -4.02 -28.39 -37.61
C VAL A 148 -2.85 -28.87 -38.47
#